data_AF-A0A356X9E9-F1
#
_entry.id   AF-A0A356X9E9-F1
#
_cell.length_a   1.000
_cell.length_b   1.000
_cell.length_c   1.000
_cell.angle_alpha   90.00
_cell.angle_beta   90.00
_cell.angle_gamma   90.00
#
_symmetry.space_group_name_H-M   'P 1'
#
loop_
_entity.id
_entity.type
_entity.pdbx_description
1 polymer ?
#
loop_
_entity_poly.entity_id
_entity_poly.type
_entity_poly.pdbx_seq_one_letter_code
_entity_poly.pdbx_strand_id
1 'polypeptide(L)'
;MSASQKRTDDSSIGILIMAHGGGTTWNKMVKDAAKPLIEKHPVEFAWGMANFVSIQKAVQNLEAGKVDRIVVVPLFISKHSPILRQAEYLLGLRDELADQPMPVMHYKEEFMEMSGVDLDESHKMHNMLFPPTLNQVELNTPVQFTDALDDHPAVAGIL
;
A
#
# COMPACT_ATOMS: atom_id res chain seq x y z
N MET A 1 1.34 -13.89 47.43
CA MET A 1 1.94 -13.66 46.10
C MET A 1 1.09 -14.40 45.08
N SER A 2 0.23 -13.69 44.35
CA SER A 2 -0.53 -14.27 43.24
C SER A 2 0.06 -13.73 41.96
N ALA A 3 0.49 -14.63 41.08
CA ALA A 3 1.14 -14.30 39.83
C ALA A 3 0.18 -13.49 38.96
N SER A 4 0.55 -12.23 38.72
CA SER A 4 -0.06 -11.40 37.69
C SER A 4 0.12 -12.13 36.36
N GLN A 5 -1.00 -12.53 35.75
CA GLN A 5 -1.04 -13.03 34.40
C GLN A 5 -0.51 -11.92 33.48
N LYS A 6 0.75 -12.07 33.09
CA LYS A 6 1.45 -11.17 32.16
C LYS A 6 0.69 -11.24 30.84
N ARG A 7 0.12 -10.12 30.39
CA ARG A 7 -0.43 -9.99 29.03
C ARG A 7 0.64 -10.49 28.06
N THR A 8 0.33 -11.54 27.33
CA THR A 8 1.09 -11.99 26.17
C THR A 8 0.82 -11.02 25.01
N ASP A 9 1.89 -10.64 24.30
CA ASP A 9 1.95 -9.90 23.04
C ASP A 9 1.61 -8.40 23.03
N ASP A 10 2.64 -7.57 23.27
CA ASP A 10 2.74 -6.25 22.65
C ASP A 10 3.26 -6.44 21.20
N SER A 11 2.43 -7.04 20.34
CA SER A 11 2.79 -7.20 18.93
C SER A 11 2.86 -5.82 18.25
N SER A 12 4.02 -5.49 17.69
CA SER A 12 4.27 -4.24 16.99
C SER A 12 3.56 -4.25 15.63
N ILE A 13 2.63 -3.32 15.42
CA ILE A 13 1.87 -3.22 14.17
C ILE A 13 2.41 -2.07 13.34
N GLY A 14 2.83 -2.35 12.10
CA GLY A 14 3.09 -1.33 11.08
C GLY A 14 1.83 -1.05 10.26
N ILE A 15 1.56 0.22 9.94
CA ILE A 15 0.43 0.61 9.09
C ILE A 15 0.96 1.08 7.74
N LEU A 16 0.47 0.45 6.67
CA LEU A 16 0.70 0.90 5.29
C LEU A 16 -0.56 1.61 4.79
N ILE A 17 -0.51 2.93 4.63
CA ILE A 17 -1.61 3.70 4.06
C ILE A 17 -1.42 3.79 2.54
N MET A 18 -2.35 3.21 1.79
CA MET A 18 -2.39 3.34 0.33
C MET A 18 -3.24 4.54 -0.07
N ALA A 19 -2.69 5.46 -0.85
CA ALA A 19 -3.42 6.64 -1.31
C ALA A 19 -3.05 7.00 -2.75
N HIS A 20 -4.00 7.61 -3.48
CA HIS A 20 -3.77 8.02 -4.87
C HIS A 20 -2.57 8.99 -4.99
N GLY A 21 -2.46 9.95 -4.07
CA GLY A 21 -1.53 11.08 -4.20
C GLY A 21 -2.04 12.10 -5.22
N GLY A 22 -1.87 13.40 -4.96
CA GLY A 22 -2.57 14.43 -5.76
C GLY A 22 -1.93 15.81 -5.70
N GLY A 23 -0.67 15.88 -5.25
CA GLY A 23 0.07 17.12 -4.99
C GLY A 23 0.29 17.39 -3.50
N THR A 24 1.02 18.46 -3.19
CA THR A 24 1.45 18.80 -1.83
C THR A 24 0.28 18.98 -0.87
N THR A 25 -0.77 19.68 -1.30
CA THR A 25 -1.97 19.93 -0.49
C THR A 25 -2.70 18.63 -0.14
N TRP A 26 -3.01 17.79 -1.14
CA TRP A 26 -3.68 16.51 -0.92
C TRP A 26 -2.87 15.59 0.00
N ASN A 27 -1.58 15.42 -0.28
CA ASN A 27 -0.72 14.54 0.52
C ASN A 27 -0.60 15.04 1.96
N LYS A 28 -0.59 16.37 2.18
CA LYS A 28 -0.61 16.95 3.53
C LYS A 28 -1.90 16.61 4.27
N MET A 29 -3.06 16.75 3.62
CA MET A 29 -4.36 16.43 4.25
C MET A 29 -4.45 14.95 4.64
N VAL A 30 -3.97 14.04 3.79
CA VAL A 30 -3.90 12.61 4.11
C VAL A 30 -3.01 12.36 5.34
N LYS A 31 -1.83 12.98 5.39
CA LYS A 31 -0.93 12.87 6.56
C LYS A 31 -1.55 13.46 7.82
N ASP A 32 -2.24 14.60 7.72
CA ASP A 32 -2.92 15.23 8.85
C ASP A 32 -4.02 14.33 9.41
N ALA A 33 -4.81 13.68 8.54
CA ALA A 33 -5.83 12.73 8.94
C ALA A 33 -5.23 11.47 9.61
N ALA A 34 -4.02 11.07 9.23
CA ALA A 34 -3.32 9.91 9.77
C ALA A 34 -2.58 10.18 11.10
N LYS A 35 -2.49 11.44 11.57
CA LYS A 35 -1.77 11.79 12.82
C LYS A 35 -2.09 10.89 14.02
N PRO A 36 -3.36 10.56 14.32
CA PRO A 36 -3.67 9.69 15.46
C PRO A 36 -3.10 8.27 15.34
N LEU A 37 -2.87 7.78 14.10
CA LEU A 37 -2.20 6.51 13.84
C LEU A 37 -0.68 6.64 13.97
N ILE A 38 -0.12 7.72 13.41
CA ILE A 38 1.32 8.02 13.45
C ILE A 38 1.82 8.14 14.89
N GLU A 39 1.02 8.70 15.78
CA GLU A 39 1.35 8.82 17.21
C GLU A 39 1.44 7.47 17.95
N LYS A 40 0.89 6.39 17.37
CA LYS A 40 0.73 5.08 18.03
C LYS A 40 1.47 3.93 17.33
N HIS A 41 1.70 4.05 16.03
CA HIS A 41 2.23 2.98 15.18
C HIS A 41 3.24 3.56 14.18
N PRO A 42 4.25 2.77 13.74
CA PRO A 42 4.97 3.06 12.51
C PRO A 42 3.99 3.13 11.34
N VAL A 43 4.00 4.25 10.60
CA VAL A 43 3.12 4.46 9.46
C VAL A 43 3.95 4.82 8.23
N GLU A 44 3.74 4.09 7.14
CA GLU A 44 4.29 4.40 5.84
C GLU A 44 3.17 4.66 4.83
N PHE A 45 3.48 5.41 3.76
CA PHE A 45 2.52 5.80 2.74
C PHE A 45 2.95 5.30 1.36
N ALA A 46 2.08 4.54 0.70
CA ALA A 46 2.24 4.17 -0.71
C ALA A 46 1.40 5.11 -1.60
N TRP A 47 2.07 6.11 -2.19
CA TRP A 47 1.46 7.09 -3.10
C TRP A 47 1.41 6.59 -4.56
N GLY A 48 0.63 7.25 -5.41
CA GLY A 48 0.60 6.96 -6.85
C GLY A 48 -0.28 5.76 -7.17
N MET A 49 -1.43 5.65 -6.47
CA MET A 49 -2.33 4.51 -6.55
C MET A 49 -1.68 3.20 -6.08
N ALA A 50 -0.78 3.29 -5.09
CA ALA A 50 -0.07 2.14 -4.53
C ALA A 50 0.63 1.29 -5.61
N ASN A 51 1.47 1.95 -6.40
CA ASN A 51 2.30 1.28 -7.39
C ASN A 51 3.38 0.40 -6.71
N PHE A 52 3.96 -0.53 -7.48
CA PHE A 52 4.98 -1.49 -7.03
C PHE A 52 6.10 -0.83 -6.21
N VAL A 53 6.70 0.25 -6.73
CA VAL A 53 7.84 0.92 -6.08
C VAL A 53 7.45 1.50 -4.71
N SER A 54 6.33 2.18 -4.65
CA SER A 54 5.86 2.82 -3.41
C SER A 54 5.47 1.79 -2.34
N ILE A 55 4.84 0.68 -2.74
CA ILE A 55 4.52 -0.42 -1.82
C ILE A 55 5.81 -1.07 -1.34
N GLN A 56 6.73 -1.44 -2.23
CA GLN A 56 7.98 -2.11 -1.87
C GLN A 56 8.81 -1.28 -0.89
N LYS A 57 8.97 0.03 -1.14
CA LYS A 57 9.68 0.95 -0.23
C LYS A 57 8.99 1.06 1.13
N ALA A 58 7.67 1.20 1.14
CA ALA A 58 6.91 1.31 2.38
C ALA A 58 6.97 0.03 3.23
N VAL A 59 6.88 -1.14 2.58
CA VAL A 59 7.09 -2.44 3.22
C VAL A 59 8.49 -2.50 3.81
N GLN A 60 9.54 -2.26 3.02
CA GLN A 60 10.93 -2.32 3.49
C GLN A 60 11.18 -1.42 4.71
N ASN A 61 10.62 -0.20 4.71
CA ASN A 61 10.73 0.71 5.84
C ASN A 61 10.04 0.16 7.11
N LEU A 62 8.84 -0.40 6.98
CA LEU A 62 8.13 -1.02 8.10
C LEU A 62 8.87 -2.26 8.63
N GLU A 63 9.40 -3.10 7.74
CA GLU A 63 10.17 -4.29 8.11
C GLU A 63 11.49 -3.94 8.79
N ALA A 64 12.18 -2.89 8.34
CA ALA A 64 13.37 -2.36 9.00
C ALA A 64 13.06 -1.87 10.43
N GLY A 65 11.82 -1.40 10.66
CA GLY A 65 11.26 -1.07 11.96
C GLY A 65 10.91 -2.29 12.83
N LYS A 66 11.09 -3.51 12.33
CA LYS A 66 10.82 -4.79 13.02
C LYS A 66 9.39 -4.88 13.56
N VAL A 67 8.42 -4.48 12.74
CA VAL A 67 7.00 -4.71 13.04
C VAL A 67 6.69 -6.21 12.86
N ASP A 68 5.80 -6.75 13.68
CA ASP A 68 5.43 -8.17 13.63
C ASP A 68 4.37 -8.46 12.56
N ARG A 69 3.62 -7.44 12.15
CA ARG A 69 2.65 -7.50 11.06
C ARG A 69 2.43 -6.12 10.43
N ILE A 70 2.08 -6.13 9.15
CA ILE A 70 1.71 -4.93 8.40
C ILE A 70 0.19 -4.94 8.16
N VAL A 71 -0.50 -3.89 8.58
CA VAL A 71 -1.90 -3.65 8.26
C VAL A 71 -2.00 -2.62 7.15
N VAL A 72 -2.61 -3.00 6.04
CA VAL A 72 -2.78 -2.16 4.85
C VAL A 72 -4.13 -1.48 4.91
N VAL A 73 -4.12 -0.15 4.84
CA VAL A 73 -5.31 0.71 4.90
C VAL A 73 -5.49 1.43 3.57
N PRO A 74 -6.45 1.01 2.75
CA PRO A 74 -6.74 1.66 1.48
C PRO A 74 -7.59 2.93 1.67
N LEU A 75 -7.05 4.10 1.31
CA LEU A 75 -7.84 5.32 1.16
C LEU A 75 -8.51 5.36 -0.22
N PHE A 76 -9.37 4.37 -0.46
CA PHE A 76 -10.13 4.19 -1.70
C PHE A 76 -11.61 3.98 -1.39
N ILE A 77 -12.47 4.53 -2.25
CA ILE A 77 -13.93 4.43 -2.05
C ILE A 77 -14.42 3.00 -2.35
N SER A 78 -14.07 2.40 -3.49
CA SER A 78 -14.67 1.12 -3.86
C SER A 78 -13.72 -0.07 -3.76
N LYS A 79 -14.15 -1.15 -3.11
CA LYS A 79 -13.48 -2.47 -3.15
C LYS A 79 -13.37 -3.06 -4.55
N HIS A 80 -14.21 -2.61 -5.48
CA HIS A 80 -14.18 -3.05 -6.87
C HIS A 80 -13.10 -2.37 -7.70
N SER A 81 -12.24 -1.56 -7.09
CA SER A 81 -11.13 -0.89 -7.75
C SER A 81 -10.05 -1.88 -8.23
N PRO A 82 -9.59 -1.81 -9.50
CA PRO A 82 -8.46 -2.62 -9.99
C PRO A 82 -7.17 -2.31 -9.23
N ILE A 83 -7.05 -1.12 -8.63
CA ILE A 83 -5.89 -0.74 -7.81
C ILE A 83 -5.79 -1.61 -6.57
N LEU A 84 -6.91 -1.89 -5.90
CA LEU A 84 -6.92 -2.73 -4.71
C LEU A 84 -6.61 -4.17 -5.08
N ARG A 85 -7.17 -4.66 -6.19
CA ARG A 85 -6.87 -5.99 -6.71
C ARG A 85 -5.42 -6.16 -7.11
N GLN A 86 -4.80 -5.16 -7.73
CA GLN A 86 -3.37 -5.16 -8.00
C GLN A 86 -2.56 -5.15 -6.69
N ALA A 87 -2.95 -4.36 -5.70
CA ALA A 87 -2.24 -4.30 -4.42
C ALA A 87 -2.32 -5.63 -3.65
N GLU A 88 -3.47 -6.31 -3.66
CA GLU A 88 -3.61 -7.67 -3.12
C GLU A 88 -2.64 -8.65 -3.78
N TYR A 89 -2.52 -8.62 -5.11
CA TYR A 89 -1.53 -9.42 -5.83
C TYR A 89 -0.11 -9.05 -5.43
N LEU A 90 0.22 -7.75 -5.48
CA LEU A 90 1.55 -7.25 -5.12
C LEU A 90 1.97 -7.68 -3.72
N LEU A 91 1.03 -7.73 -2.78
CA LEU A 91 1.27 -8.12 -1.39
C LEU A 91 1.14 -9.64 -1.13
N GLY A 92 1.06 -10.46 -2.17
CA GLY A 92 0.98 -11.93 -2.02
C GLY A 92 -0.34 -12.44 -1.41
N LEU A 93 -1.38 -11.60 -1.35
CA LEU A 93 -2.71 -11.97 -0.85
C LEU A 93 -3.60 -12.55 -1.96
N ARG A 94 -3.12 -12.48 -3.21
CA ARG A 94 -3.67 -13.17 -4.37
C ARG A 94 -2.53 -13.75 -5.20
N ASP A 95 -2.75 -14.96 -5.72
CA ASP A 95 -1.74 -15.70 -6.51
C ASP A 95 -1.53 -15.13 -7.92
N GLU A 96 -2.54 -14.48 -8.51
CA GLU A 96 -2.52 -14.01 -9.91
C GLU A 96 -3.00 -12.55 -10.05
N LEU A 97 -2.53 -11.85 -11.08
CA LEU A 97 -3.06 -10.53 -11.43
C LEU A 97 -4.48 -10.65 -11.99
N ALA A 98 -5.43 -9.93 -11.39
CA ALA A 98 -6.82 -9.96 -11.82
C ALA A 98 -7.12 -9.04 -13.02
N ASP A 99 -6.28 -8.03 -13.24
CA ASP A 99 -6.45 -6.99 -14.25
C ASP A 99 -5.10 -6.71 -14.92
N GLN A 100 -5.13 -5.98 -16.05
CA GLN A 100 -3.91 -5.45 -16.65
C GLN A 100 -3.17 -4.56 -15.62
N PRO A 101 -1.84 -4.64 -15.53
CA PRO A 101 -1.06 -3.76 -14.67
C PRO A 101 -1.41 -2.28 -14.86
N MET A 102 -1.56 -1.57 -13.75
CA MET A 102 -1.70 -0.13 -13.74
C MET A 102 -0.46 0.51 -14.34
N PRO A 103 -0.60 1.67 -15.01
CA PRO A 103 0.54 2.34 -15.59
C PRO A 103 1.53 2.74 -14.51
N VAL A 104 2.82 2.72 -14.85
CA VAL A 104 3.88 3.23 -13.99
C VAL A 104 3.75 4.75 -13.96
N MET A 105 3.16 5.24 -12.87
CA MET A 105 2.98 6.66 -12.59
C MET A 105 4.14 7.13 -11.71
N HIS A 106 5.00 7.98 -12.26
CA HIS A 106 6.26 8.40 -11.63
C HIS A 106 7.20 7.18 -11.39
N TYR A 107 8.45 7.42 -11.00
CA TYR A 107 9.39 6.32 -10.61
C TYR A 107 9.71 5.28 -11.70
N LYS A 108 9.70 5.65 -12.99
CA LYS A 108 10.01 4.71 -14.09
C LYS A 108 11.35 4.00 -13.89
N GLU A 109 12.41 4.77 -13.62
CA GLU A 109 13.77 4.25 -13.45
C GLU A 109 13.86 3.28 -12.26
N GLU A 110 13.34 3.71 -11.11
CA GLU A 110 13.29 2.88 -9.89
C GLU A 110 12.44 1.62 -10.08
N PHE A 111 11.34 1.70 -10.84
CA PHE A 111 10.53 0.53 -11.18
C PHE A 111 11.35 -0.49 -11.96
N MET A 112 12.05 -0.06 -13.02
CA MET A 112 12.86 -0.97 -13.83
C MET A 112 13.98 -1.60 -13.00
N GLU A 113 14.65 -0.81 -12.15
CA GLU A 113 15.71 -1.28 -11.26
C GLU A 113 15.21 -2.32 -10.25
N MET A 114 14.08 -2.04 -9.56
CA MET A 114 13.56 -2.91 -8.52
C MET A 114 12.84 -4.15 -9.06
N SER A 115 12.11 -4.01 -10.16
CA SER A 115 11.30 -5.12 -10.70
C SER A 115 12.07 -6.01 -11.68
N GLY A 116 13.18 -5.51 -12.23
CA GLY A 116 13.90 -6.16 -13.33
C GLY A 116 13.14 -6.18 -14.65
N VAL A 117 12.02 -5.47 -14.75
CA VAL A 117 11.20 -5.37 -15.96
C VAL A 117 11.64 -4.16 -16.77
N ASP A 118 12.14 -4.39 -17.98
CA ASP A 118 12.50 -3.32 -18.91
C ASP A 118 11.24 -2.62 -19.45
N LEU A 119 11.21 -1.28 -19.34
CA LEU A 119 10.14 -0.44 -19.89
C LEU A 119 10.67 0.55 -20.91
N ASP A 120 10.19 0.41 -22.14
CA ASP A 120 10.50 1.29 -23.27
C ASP A 120 9.25 1.87 -23.92
N GLU A 121 9.44 2.58 -25.03
CA GLU A 121 8.35 3.23 -25.77
C GLU A 121 7.33 2.26 -26.36
N SER A 122 7.68 0.98 -26.57
CA SER A 122 6.75 -0.02 -27.09
C SER A 122 5.63 -0.36 -26.09
N HIS A 123 5.86 -0.05 -24.82
CA HIS A 123 4.93 -0.27 -23.71
C HIS A 123 4.02 0.94 -23.43
N LYS A 124 4.08 2.00 -24.25
CA LYS A 124 3.20 3.16 -24.10
C LYS A 124 1.84 2.94 -24.72
N MET A 125 0.79 3.21 -23.93
CA MET A 125 -0.59 3.32 -24.40
C MET A 125 -1.17 4.65 -23.92
N HIS A 126 -1.75 5.44 -24.81
CA HIS A 126 -2.30 6.77 -24.48
C HIS A 126 -1.35 7.66 -23.65
N ASN A 127 -0.06 7.67 -24.01
CA ASN A 127 1.02 8.42 -23.34
C ASN A 127 1.31 7.99 -21.88
N MET A 128 0.80 6.83 -21.45
CA MET A 128 1.14 6.20 -20.18
C MET A 128 1.93 4.92 -20.42
N LEU A 129 2.92 4.64 -19.58
CA LEU A 129 3.73 3.42 -19.65
C LEU A 129 3.07 2.30 -18.86
N PHE A 130 2.70 1.22 -19.54
CA PHE A 130 2.09 0.05 -18.92
C PHE A 130 3.11 -1.07 -18.83
N PRO A 131 3.43 -1.58 -17.64
CA PRO A 131 4.37 -2.68 -17.54
C PRO A 131 3.74 -3.96 -18.12
N PRO A 132 4.49 -4.76 -18.90
CA PRO A 132 3.97 -5.98 -19.51
C PRO A 132 3.66 -7.05 -18.46
N THR A 133 4.37 -7.01 -17.33
CA THR A 133 4.22 -7.91 -16.19
C THR A 133 4.43 -7.14 -14.89
N LEU A 134 3.96 -7.71 -13.77
CA LEU A 134 4.31 -7.28 -12.43
C LEU A 134 4.71 -8.50 -11.61
N ASN A 135 5.73 -8.35 -10.80
CA ASN A 135 6.08 -9.31 -9.76
C ASN A 135 5.44 -8.88 -8.44
N GLN A 136 5.22 -9.83 -7.53
CA GLN A 136 4.89 -9.51 -6.15
C GLN A 136 6.07 -8.80 -5.47
N VAL A 137 5.80 -7.99 -4.45
CA VAL A 137 6.83 -7.34 -3.65
C VAL A 137 7.47 -8.34 -2.70
N GLU A 138 8.72 -8.09 -2.32
CA GLU A 138 9.40 -8.87 -1.29
C GLU A 138 8.75 -8.62 0.07
N LEU A 139 8.30 -9.69 0.73
CA LEU A 139 7.65 -9.67 2.03
C LEU A 139 8.30 -10.69 2.97
N ASN A 140 8.73 -10.21 4.14
CA ASN A 140 9.25 -11.02 5.24
C ASN A 140 8.32 -10.97 6.46
N THR A 141 7.31 -10.10 6.43
CA THR A 141 6.39 -9.82 7.53
C THR A 141 4.95 -10.11 7.10
N PRO A 142 4.14 -10.79 7.93
CA PRO A 142 2.73 -11.04 7.62
C PRO A 142 1.95 -9.76 7.32
N VAL A 143 1.13 -9.80 6.25
CA VAL A 143 0.31 -8.68 5.81
C VAL A 143 -1.17 -8.98 6.03
N GLN A 144 -1.91 -7.98 6.51
CA GLN A 144 -3.37 -7.99 6.57
C GLN A 144 -3.90 -6.78 5.78
N PHE A 145 -4.78 -7.03 4.81
CA PHE A 145 -5.44 -5.98 4.03
C PHE A 145 -6.82 -5.68 4.61
N THR A 146 -7.13 -4.39 4.80
CA THR A 146 -8.44 -3.95 5.31
C THR A 146 -9.38 -3.56 4.17
N ASP A 147 -10.69 -3.54 4.44
CA ASP A 147 -11.68 -3.17 3.43
C ASP A 147 -11.52 -1.72 2.96
N ALA A 148 -11.97 -1.47 1.73
CA ALA A 148 -12.16 -0.11 1.21
C ALA A 148 -13.26 0.64 2.01
N LEU A 149 -13.36 1.94 1.80
CA LEU A 149 -14.36 2.76 2.50
C LEU A 149 -15.81 2.36 2.16
N ASP A 150 -16.06 1.88 0.93
CA ASP A 150 -17.35 1.45 0.36
C ASP A 150 -18.53 2.30 0.87
N ASP A 151 -19.50 1.67 1.53
CA ASP A 151 -20.71 2.24 2.12
C ASP A 151 -20.59 2.39 3.64
N HIS A 152 -19.37 2.40 4.18
CA HIS A 152 -19.13 2.54 5.62
C HIS A 152 -19.84 3.80 6.15
N PRO A 153 -20.59 3.74 7.28
CA PRO A 153 -21.40 4.86 7.76
C PRO A 153 -20.63 6.18 7.96
N ALA A 154 -19.33 6.10 8.26
CA ALA A 154 -18.47 7.28 8.35
C ALA A 154 -18.37 8.07 7.03
N VAL A 155 -18.47 7.40 5.88
CA VAL A 155 -18.49 8.04 4.56
C VAL A 155 -19.76 8.89 4.40
N ALA A 156 -20.92 8.39 4.86
CA ALA A 156 -22.16 9.15 4.85
C ALA A 156 -22.11 10.40 5.77
N GLY A 157 -21.28 10.37 6.81
CA GLY A 157 -21.10 11.52 7.71
C GLY A 157 -20.24 12.65 7.15
N ILE A 158 -19.54 12.45 6.02
CA ILE A 158 -18.64 13.43 5.39
C ILE A 158 -19.13 13.94 4.02
N LEU A 159 -20.20 13.36 3.47
CA LEU A 159 -20.86 13.79 2.23
C LEU A 159 -22.08 14.66 2.55
#